data_AF-A0A6N6WJJ0-F1
#
_entry.id   AF-A0A6N6WJJ0-F1
#
_cell.length_a   1.000
_cell.length_b   1.000
_cell.length_c   1.000
_cell.angle_alpha   90.00
_cell.angle_beta   90.00
_cell.angle_gamma   90.00
#
_symmetry.space_group_name_H-M   'P 1'
#
loop_
_entity.id
_entity.type
_entity.pdbx_description
1 polymer ?
#
loop_
_entity_poly.entity_id
_entity_poly.type
_entity_poly.pdbx_seq_one_letter_code
_entity_poly.pdbx_strand_id
1 'polypeptide(L)'
;MAIPSDAAHADAALKWINYILQPKVHAAITNEVFYPNGNLASKPYIKPELAANPQIFPRETELATMYPELPLPADVLRLRNRLWQKFKTGY
;
A
#
# COMPACT_ATOMS: atom_id res chain seq x y z
N MET A 1 6.20 3.19 4.33
CA MET A 1 6.50 3.10 5.78
C MET A 1 6.94 4.47 6.25
N ALA A 2 6.62 4.85 7.50
CA ALA A 2 7.02 6.13 8.10
C ALA A 2 7.35 5.91 9.58
N ILE A 3 8.24 6.73 10.15
CA ILE A 3 8.58 6.73 11.59
C ILE A 3 8.03 8.02 12.20
N PRO A 4 7.14 7.96 13.20
CA PRO A 4 6.69 9.15 13.93
C PRO A 4 7.84 9.93 14.53
N SER A 5 7.74 11.25 14.56
CA SER A 5 8.79 12.15 15.09
C SER A 5 9.06 11.95 16.58
N ASP A 6 8.09 11.41 17.31
CA ASP A 6 8.12 11.13 18.74
C ASP A 6 8.31 9.63 19.06
N ALA A 7 8.74 8.82 18.07
CA ALA A 7 8.96 7.39 18.26
C ALA A 7 10.05 7.11 19.31
N ALA A 8 9.66 6.43 20.39
CA ALA A 8 10.58 6.06 21.49
C ALA A 8 11.77 5.19 21.06
N HIS A 9 11.67 4.48 19.93
CA HIS A 9 12.68 3.54 19.42
C HIS A 9 12.91 3.69 17.92
N ALA A 10 13.28 4.88 17.45
CA ALA A 10 13.51 5.17 16.03
C ALA A 10 14.54 4.23 15.36
N ASP A 11 15.63 3.89 16.05
CA ASP A 11 16.66 2.98 15.53
C ASP A 11 16.15 1.56 15.29
N ALA A 12 15.29 1.06 16.18
CA ALA A 12 14.66 -0.24 16.01
C ALA A 12 13.70 -0.24 14.81
N ALA A 13 12.96 0.86 14.62
CA ALA A 13 12.09 1.03 13.47
C ALA A 13 12.89 1.03 12.15
N LEU A 14 14.04 1.72 12.09
CA LEU A 14 14.93 1.67 10.92
C LEU A 14 15.45 0.26 10.63
N LYS A 15 15.88 -0.48 11.66
CA LYS A 15 16.30 -1.88 11.52
C LYS A 15 15.18 -2.76 10.97
N TRP A 16 13.95 -2.56 11.44
CA TRP A 16 12.79 -3.28 10.93
C TRP A 16 12.47 -2.92 9.48
N ILE A 17 12.48 -1.64 9.11
CA ILE A 17 12.31 -1.19 7.72
C ILE A 17 13.34 -1.86 6.80
N ASN A 18 14.62 -1.87 7.21
CA ASN A 18 15.68 -2.54 6.45
C ASN A 18 15.43 -4.03 6.27
N TYR A 19 14.93 -4.72 7.30
CA TYR A 19 14.58 -6.14 7.20
C TYR A 19 13.42 -6.38 6.22
N ILE A 20 12.34 -5.60 6.31
CA ILE A 20 11.18 -5.71 5.42
C ILE A 20 11.56 -5.45 3.96
N LEU A 21 12.48 -4.53 3.71
CA LEU A 21 12.96 -4.21 2.35
C LEU A 21 13.89 -5.27 1.74
N GLN A 22 14.30 -6.30 2.47
CA GLN A 22 15.03 -7.41 1.87
C GLN A 22 14.14 -8.15 0.85
N PRO A 23 14.63 -8.44 -0.38
CA PRO A 23 13.80 -9.00 -1.45
C PRO A 23 12.99 -10.24 -1.09
N LYS A 24 13.61 -11.20 -0.39
CA LYS A 24 12.95 -12.45 0.01
C LYS A 24 11.89 -12.23 1.09
N VAL A 25 12.14 -11.31 2.03
CA VAL A 25 11.20 -10.95 3.09
C VAL A 25 9.98 -10.25 2.48
N HIS A 26 10.21 -9.26 1.63
CA HIS A 26 9.12 -8.52 1.01
C HIS A 26 8.26 -9.41 0.10
N ALA A 27 8.88 -10.32 -0.65
CA ALA A 27 8.17 -11.30 -1.47
C ALA A 27 7.39 -12.31 -0.62
N ALA A 28 7.94 -12.77 0.51
CA ALA A 28 7.22 -13.66 1.43
C ALA A 28 5.93 -13.01 1.94
N ILE A 29 5.94 -11.70 2.21
CA ILE A 29 4.72 -10.95 2.57
C ILE A 29 3.72 -10.99 1.41
N THR A 30 4.13 -10.64 0.18
CA THR A 30 3.24 -10.74 -0.99
C THR A 30 2.67 -12.16 -1.17
N ASN A 31 3.47 -13.19 -0.93
CA ASN A 31 3.08 -14.60 -1.06
C ASN A 31 2.06 -15.06 -0.02
N GLU A 32 1.92 -14.31 1.08
CA GLU A 32 1.02 -14.60 2.19
C GLU A 32 -0.26 -13.74 2.13
N VAL A 33 -0.11 -12.43 1.87
CA VAL A 33 -1.23 -11.47 1.95
C VAL A 33 -1.77 -11.03 0.59
N PHE A 34 -1.21 -11.57 -0.51
CA PHE A 34 -1.70 -11.36 -1.88
C PHE A 34 -1.69 -9.90 -2.35
N TYR A 35 -0.83 -9.06 -1.76
CA TYR A 35 -0.71 -7.64 -2.11
C TYR A 35 0.61 -7.36 -2.83
N PRO A 36 0.60 -6.59 -3.95
CA PRO A 36 1.84 -6.21 -4.62
C PRO A 36 2.67 -5.31 -3.70
N ASN A 37 3.98 -5.40 -3.82
CA ASN A 37 4.91 -4.60 -3.04
C ASN A 37 5.79 -3.71 -3.92
N GLY A 38 6.38 -2.67 -3.33
CA GLY A 38 7.17 -1.65 -4.04
C GLY A 38 8.63 -2.03 -4.32
N ASN A 39 9.09 -3.25 -4.00
CA ASN A 39 10.47 -3.67 -4.21
C ASN A 39 10.61 -4.48 -5.49
N LEU A 40 11.15 -3.86 -6.55
CA LEU A 40 11.38 -4.53 -7.83
C LEU A 40 12.28 -5.76 -7.73
N ALA A 41 13.27 -5.76 -6.83
CA ALA A 41 14.17 -6.90 -6.64
C ALA A 41 13.48 -8.10 -5.96
N SER A 42 12.28 -7.92 -5.39
CA SER A 42 11.51 -9.02 -4.80
C SER A 42 10.83 -9.92 -5.85
N LYS A 43 10.61 -9.42 -7.07
CA LYS A 43 9.82 -10.10 -8.11
C LYS A 43 10.21 -11.57 -8.35
N PRO A 44 11.50 -11.95 -8.42
CA PRO A 44 11.89 -13.34 -8.64
C PRO A 44 11.51 -14.31 -7.51
N TYR A 45 11.17 -13.80 -6.33
CA TYR A 45 10.83 -14.60 -5.14
C TYR A 45 9.32 -14.69 -4.89
N ILE A 46 8.51 -14.04 -5.72
CA ILE A 46 7.05 -14.12 -5.65
C ILE A 46 6.61 -15.42 -6.33
N LYS A 47 5.64 -16.11 -5.72
CA LYS A 47 5.00 -17.31 -6.26
C LYS A 47 4.53 -17.05 -7.71
N PRO A 48 4.90 -17.90 -8.69
CA PRO A 48 4.59 -17.65 -10.11
C PRO A 48 3.11 -17.39 -10.37
N GLU A 49 2.22 -18.10 -9.69
CA GLU A 49 0.77 -17.94 -9.80
C GLU A 49 0.28 -16.56 -9.34
N LEU A 50 0.96 -15.92 -8.39
CA LEU A 50 0.64 -14.57 -7.94
C LEU A 50 1.29 -13.52 -8.85
N ALA A 51 2.53 -13.75 -9.26
CA ALA A 51 3.24 -12.87 -10.18
C ALA A 51 2.53 -12.75 -11.55
N ALA A 52 1.84 -13.81 -11.99
CA ALA A 52 1.04 -13.82 -13.21
C ALA A 52 -0.42 -13.36 -13.01
N ASN A 53 -0.86 -13.06 -11.78
CA ASN A 53 -2.24 -12.69 -11.50
C ASN A 53 -2.49 -11.19 -11.79
N PRO A 54 -3.29 -10.82 -12.81
CA PRO A 54 -3.55 -9.43 -13.17
C PRO A 54 -4.38 -8.67 -12.12
N GLN A 55 -5.04 -9.37 -11.19
CA GLN A 55 -5.74 -8.73 -10.06
C GLN A 55 -4.78 -8.26 -8.97
N ILE A 56 -3.57 -8.84 -8.90
CA ILE A 56 -2.51 -8.46 -7.95
C ILE A 56 -1.49 -7.56 -8.63
N PHE A 57 -1.10 -7.89 -9.87
CA PHE A 57 -0.19 -7.11 -10.72
C PHE A 57 -0.91 -6.70 -12.01
N PRO A 58 -1.65 -5.57 -11.99
CA PRO A 58 -2.40 -5.11 -13.15
C PRO A 58 -1.50 -4.86 -14.36
N ARG A 59 -2.09 -4.97 -15.55
CA ARG A 59 -1.41 -4.67 -16.81
C ARG A 59 -1.13 -3.18 -16.90
N GLU A 60 -0.11 -2.81 -17.68
CA GLU A 60 0.25 -1.40 -17.88
C GLU A 60 -0.91 -0.55 -18.42
N THR A 61 -1.75 -1.13 -19.29
CA THR A 61 -2.94 -0.46 -19.82
C THR A 61 -4.00 -0.19 -18.75
N GLU A 62 -4.11 -1.05 -17.73
CA GLU A 62 -5.02 -0.85 -16.59
C GLU A 62 -4.45 0.18 -15.62
N LEU A 63 -3.15 0.10 -15.32
CA LEU A 63 -2.44 1.09 -14.49
C LEU A 63 -2.54 2.50 -15.07
N ALA A 64 -2.49 2.64 -16.40
CA ALA A 64 -2.62 3.93 -17.09
C ALA A 64 -3.99 4.62 -16.87
N THR A 65 -5.03 3.86 -16.48
CA THR A 65 -6.36 4.41 -16.18
C THR A 65 -6.54 4.80 -14.72
N MET A 66 -5.60 4.41 -13.85
CA MET A 66 -5.68 4.66 -12.42
C MET A 66 -5.14 6.06 -12.09
N TYR A 67 -5.63 6.63 -11.00
CA TYR A 67 -5.12 7.89 -10.46
C TYR A 67 -4.96 7.79 -8.95
N PRO A 68 -3.92 8.43 -8.37
CA PRO A 68 -3.79 8.51 -6.93
C PRO A 68 -4.82 9.47 -6.35
N GLU A 69 -5.29 9.18 -5.15
CA GLU A 69 -6.01 10.16 -4.35
C GLU A 69 -5.04 11.26 -3.90
N LEU A 70 -5.36 12.51 -4.21
CA LEU A 70 -4.57 13.67 -3.80
C LEU A 70 -5.15 14.32 -2.54
N PRO A 71 -4.33 15.02 -1.73
CA PRO A 71 -4.84 15.78 -0.59
C PRO A 71 -5.91 16.78 -1.03
N LEU A 72 -7.06 16.74 -0.37
CA LEU A 72 -8.16 17.68 -0.60
C LEU A 72 -8.09 18.86 0.40
N PRO A 73 -8.54 20.05 0.01
CA PRO A 73 -8.76 21.15 0.94
C PRO A 73 -9.64 20.74 2.14
N ALA A 74 -9.38 21.33 3.31
CA ALA A 74 -9.99 20.90 4.57
C ALA A 74 -11.52 21.04 4.61
N ASP A 75 -12.09 22.02 3.92
CA ASP A 75 -13.53 22.20 3.73
C ASP A 75 -14.13 21.09 2.86
N VAL A 76 -13.47 20.73 1.76
CA VAL A 76 -13.89 19.62 0.88
C VAL A 76 -13.81 18.28 1.63
N LEU A 77 -12.77 18.03 2.41
CA LEU A 77 -12.65 16.83 3.26
C LEU A 77 -13.80 16.71 4.26
N ARG A 78 -14.14 17.82 4.93
CA ARG A 78 -15.27 17.87 5.87
C ARG A 78 -16.60 17.58 5.19
N LEU A 79 -16.82 18.16 4.00
CA LEU A 79 -18.01 17.89 3.20
C LEU A 79 -18.10 16.41 2.81
N ARG A 80 -17.01 15.84 2.26
CA ARG A 80 -16.94 14.42 1.89
C ARG A 80 -17.29 13.50 3.06
N ASN A 81 -16.72 13.76 4.23
CA ASN A 81 -17.00 12.97 5.43
C ASN A 81 -18.47 13.07 5.85
N ARG A 82 -19.07 14.26 5.81
CA ARG A 82 -20.50 14.44 6.12
C ARG A 82 -21.39 13.68 5.14
N LEU A 83 -21.12 13.79 3.84
CA LEU A 83 -21.86 13.06 2.81
C LEU A 83 -21.73 11.55 2.99
N TRP A 84 -20.55 11.05 3.31
CA TRP A 84 -20.33 9.63 3.57
C TRP A 84 -21.10 9.14 4.80
N GLN A 85 -21.13 9.91 5.89
CA GLN A 85 -21.92 9.52 7.06
C GLN A 85 -23.42 9.49 6.75
N LYS A 86 -23.94 10.53 6.09
CA LYS A 86 -25.33 10.57 5.63
C LYS A 86 -25.69 9.38 4.74
N PHE A 87 -24.82 9.04 3.80
CA PHE A 87 -24.99 7.86 2.95
C PHE A 87 -25.09 6.58 3.78
N LYS A 88 -24.18 6.38 4.74
CA LYS A 88 -24.20 5.19 5.61
C LYS A 88 -25.41 5.13 6.55
N THR A 89 -25.90 6.28 7.03
CA THR A 89 -27.00 6.33 8.01
C THR A 89 -28.38 6.40 7.38
N GLY A 90 -28.49 6.70 6.09
CA GLY A 90 -29.76 6.83 5.38
C GLY A 90 -30.54 8.11 5.68
N TYR A 91 -29.94 9.07 6.39
CA TYR A 91 -30.51 10.36 6.79
C TYR A 91 -29.51 11.49 6.58
#